data_AF-A0A6N9YL66-F1
#
_entry.id   AF-A0A6N9YL66-F1
#
_cell.length_a   1.000
_cell.length_b   1.000
_cell.length_c   1.000
_cell.angle_alpha   90.00
_cell.angle_beta   90.00
_cell.angle_gamma   90.00
#
_symmetry.space_group_name_H-M   'P 1'
#
loop_
_entity.id
_entity.type
_entity.pdbx_description
1 polymer ?
#
loop_
_entity_poly.entity_id
_entity_poly.type
_entity_poly.pdbx_seq_one_letter_code
_entity_poly.pdbx_strand_id
1 'polypeptide(L)'
;MGSCGPIGRALASVDERVDSTPETRNRAIDFLRVAAICVVVIWHWALSINHRRDGQLVNPNPVEQVPGGWLLTWVLQVMPIFFIIGGYANLTGWDSVTRQGGAAYAFLRRRMSRLLLPAAVFAAVWVLVELTLRLTLTDYAGALDLMPIIFTPLWFLGAYVLVTMLVPLTARLHRRFGAGATIAWGVLVVVVDLARFGVGEEWLGLANSALVWIFVHQLGYLWRDGSLDPIGRRWVLVIGGYAAVAAATTLDSYPRSMVAVAGEDVSHMWPTTAVIGALALGQTGLASLAAPALRRWMRHRAAYRLVVLLGGVLLTIFLWHMTALLIVFLMVEALGFTPGAEPTLEWWLLRPFWVVAPALVLVVFVALFAPIEQRIRRALSLT
;
A
#
# COMPACT_ATOMS: atom_id res chain seq x y z
N MET A 1 37.58 4.04 -23.27
CA MET A 1 36.19 3.60 -22.98
C MET A 1 36.10 3.26 -21.51
N GLY A 2 35.75 4.24 -20.67
CA GLY A 2 35.78 4.09 -19.21
C GLY A 2 34.68 3.15 -18.71
N SER A 3 35.04 2.15 -17.91
CA SER A 3 34.08 1.24 -17.29
C SER A 3 33.16 2.05 -16.38
N CYS A 4 31.88 2.17 -16.74
CA CYS A 4 30.88 2.72 -15.82
C CYS A 4 30.88 1.90 -14.53
N GLY A 5 31.05 2.58 -13.38
CA GLY A 5 30.95 1.96 -12.07
C GLY A 5 29.59 1.25 -11.86
N PRO A 6 29.42 0.49 -10.76
CA PRO A 6 28.18 -0.24 -10.47
C PRO A 6 26.92 0.63 -10.57
N ILE A 7 27.01 1.88 -10.13
CA ILE A 7 25.94 2.89 -10.19
C ILE A 7 25.65 3.29 -11.65
N GLY A 8 26.67 3.52 -12.48
CA GLY A 8 26.50 3.86 -13.89
C GLY A 8 25.83 2.74 -14.71
N ARG A 9 26.13 1.48 -14.40
CA ARG A 9 25.44 0.32 -15.01
C ARG A 9 23.98 0.20 -14.55
N ALA A 10 23.70 0.47 -13.27
CA ALA A 10 22.32 0.48 -12.77
C ALA A 10 21.50 1.59 -13.44
N LEU A 11 22.05 2.79 -13.57
CA LEU A 11 21.41 3.92 -14.26
C LEU A 11 21.16 3.62 -15.75
N ALA A 12 22.14 3.07 -16.47
CA ALA A 12 21.99 2.65 -17.86
C ALA A 12 20.88 1.59 -18.02
N SER A 13 20.77 0.63 -17.09
CA SER A 13 19.71 -0.38 -17.11
C SER A 13 18.31 0.19 -16.83
N VAL A 14 18.22 1.29 -16.08
CA VAL A 14 16.96 2.02 -15.88
C VAL A 14 16.58 2.76 -17.16
N ASP A 15 17.56 3.39 -17.82
CA ASP A 15 17.33 4.11 -19.07
C ASP A 15 16.88 3.16 -20.20
N GLU A 16 17.47 1.97 -20.29
CA GLU A 16 17.02 0.91 -21.21
C GLU A 16 15.58 0.42 -20.90
N ARG A 17 15.20 0.32 -19.62
CA ARG A 17 13.82 -0.03 -19.22
C ARG A 17 12.82 1.07 -19.54
N VAL A 18 13.22 2.33 -19.40
CA VAL A 18 12.42 3.48 -19.79
C VAL A 18 12.17 3.45 -21.29
N ASP A 19 13.23 3.21 -22.07
CA ASP A 19 13.19 3.24 -23.54
C ASP A 19 12.46 2.01 -24.12
N SER A 20 12.55 0.85 -23.47
CA SER A 20 11.84 -0.39 -23.86
C SER A 20 10.39 -0.45 -23.40
N THR A 21 9.90 0.52 -22.62
CA THR A 21 8.50 0.51 -22.17
C THR A 21 7.57 0.91 -23.33
N PRO A 22 6.64 0.03 -23.76
CA PRO A 22 5.73 0.35 -24.85
C PRO A 22 4.89 1.59 -24.54
N GLU A 23 4.67 2.44 -25.55
CA GLU A 23 3.80 3.62 -25.41
C GLU A 23 2.36 3.25 -25.05
N THR A 24 1.94 2.03 -25.37
CA THR A 24 0.62 1.47 -25.02
C THR A 24 0.48 1.14 -23.53
N ARG A 25 1.58 1.12 -22.76
CA ARG A 25 1.53 0.91 -21.31
C ARG A 25 0.98 2.15 -20.62
N ASN A 26 -0.03 1.97 -19.77
CA ASN A 26 -0.61 3.06 -19.01
C ASN A 26 0.34 3.53 -17.90
N ARG A 27 1.21 4.50 -18.23
CA ARG A 27 2.20 5.08 -17.31
C ARG A 27 1.59 5.74 -16.08
N ALA A 28 0.32 6.16 -16.13
CA ALA A 28 -0.36 6.70 -14.95
C ALA A 28 -0.54 5.64 -13.85
N ILE A 29 -0.75 4.37 -14.21
CA ILE A 29 -0.86 3.26 -13.25
C ILE A 29 0.47 3.03 -12.54
N ASP A 30 1.59 3.11 -13.26
CA ASP A 30 2.92 2.99 -12.66
C ASP A 30 3.20 4.17 -11.70
N PHE A 31 2.87 5.40 -12.12
CA PHE A 31 2.99 6.58 -11.27
C PHE A 31 2.15 6.47 -10.00
N LEU A 32 0.85 6.16 -10.13
CA LEU A 32 -0.04 6.08 -8.97
C LEU A 32 0.41 5.01 -7.97
N ARG A 33 1.05 3.94 -8.44
CA ARG A 33 1.60 2.91 -7.55
C ARG A 33 2.74 3.44 -6.72
N VAL A 34 3.68 4.14 -7.36
CA VAL A 34 4.82 4.77 -6.70
C VAL A 34 4.34 5.86 -5.74
N ALA A 35 3.43 6.72 -6.20
CA ALA A 35 2.84 7.78 -5.39
C ALA A 35 2.14 7.23 -4.14
N ALA A 36 1.34 6.17 -4.26
CA ALA A 36 0.68 5.54 -3.12
C ALA A 36 1.69 5.05 -2.06
N ILE A 37 2.78 4.39 -2.47
CA ILE A 37 3.82 3.96 -1.53
C ILE A 37 4.53 5.16 -0.91
N CYS A 38 4.87 6.20 -1.68
CA CYS A 38 5.48 7.41 -1.13
C CYS A 38 4.56 8.09 -0.10
N VAL A 39 3.25 8.17 -0.36
CA VAL A 39 2.27 8.73 0.58
C VAL A 39 2.24 7.92 1.87
N VAL A 40 2.20 6.57 1.81
CA VAL A 40 2.24 5.72 3.02
C VAL A 40 3.51 5.95 3.83
N VAL A 41 4.67 6.00 3.16
CA VAL A 41 5.97 6.21 3.83
C VAL A 41 6.01 7.57 4.51
N ILE A 42 5.65 8.64 3.78
CA ILE A 42 5.60 10.01 4.32
C ILE A 42 4.57 10.10 5.46
N TRP A 43 3.45 9.39 5.36
CA TRP A 43 2.42 9.36 6.40
C TRP A 43 2.96 8.82 7.72
N HIS A 44 3.59 7.64 7.71
CA HIS A 44 4.17 7.04 8.92
C HIS A 44 5.32 7.86 9.52
N TRP A 45 6.11 8.50 8.67
CA TRP A 45 7.29 9.26 9.08
C TRP A 45 6.95 10.67 9.57
N ALA A 46 6.07 11.37 8.87
CA ALA A 46 5.79 12.78 9.09
C ALA A 46 4.38 13.05 9.64
N LEU A 47 3.36 12.28 9.28
CA LEU A 47 1.99 12.61 9.70
C LEU A 47 1.52 11.84 10.93
N SER A 48 2.39 11.03 11.51
CA SER A 48 2.08 10.21 12.68
C SER A 48 2.99 10.59 13.86
N ILE A 49 2.46 10.55 15.08
CA ILE A 49 3.18 10.95 16.29
C ILE A 49 3.98 9.74 16.80
N ASN A 50 5.28 9.70 16.51
CA ASN A 50 6.19 8.69 17.06
C ASN A 50 6.57 9.03 18.51
N HIS A 51 6.14 8.22 19.47
CA HIS A 51 6.55 8.36 20.88
C HIS A 51 6.45 7.01 21.61
N ARG A 52 7.01 6.94 22.83
CA ARG A 52 6.80 5.80 23.72
C ARG A 52 5.53 5.97 24.55
N ARG A 53 4.68 4.95 24.55
CA ARG A 53 3.53 4.82 25.44
C ARG A 53 3.63 3.47 26.14
N ASP A 54 3.66 3.47 27.47
CA ASP A 54 3.77 2.25 28.29
C ASP A 54 4.94 1.32 27.89
N GLY A 55 6.08 1.92 27.53
CA GLY A 55 7.29 1.21 27.09
C GLY A 55 7.29 0.80 25.61
N GLN A 56 6.15 0.85 24.92
CA GLN A 56 6.02 0.50 23.50
C GLN A 56 6.19 1.72 22.59
N LEU A 57 6.78 1.52 21.41
CA LEU A 57 6.81 2.53 20.35
C LEU A 57 5.47 2.56 19.63
N VAL A 58 4.74 3.66 19.78
CA VAL A 58 3.44 3.89 19.14
C VAL A 58 3.51 5.01 18.11
N ASN A 59 2.55 5.02 17.18
CA ASN A 59 2.47 5.97 16.08
C ASN A 59 1.01 6.40 15.83
N PRO A 60 0.30 6.94 16.83
CA PRO A 60 -1.06 7.41 16.60
C PRO A 60 -1.10 8.56 15.60
N ASN A 61 -2.22 8.66 14.89
CA ASN A 61 -2.48 9.76 13.98
C ASN A 61 -2.98 10.98 14.78
N PRO A 62 -2.43 12.20 14.57
CA PRO A 62 -2.86 13.43 15.25
C PRO A 62 -4.20 13.98 14.73
N VAL A 63 -4.99 13.15 14.04
CA VAL A 63 -6.15 13.58 13.24
C VAL A 63 -7.23 14.26 14.09
N GLU A 64 -7.42 13.81 15.33
CA GLU A 64 -8.34 14.43 16.30
C GLU A 64 -7.85 15.78 16.83
N GLN A 65 -6.53 15.98 16.86
CA GLN A 65 -5.90 17.16 17.44
C GLN A 65 -5.82 18.33 16.45
N VAL A 66 -6.11 18.07 15.17
CA VAL A 66 -6.15 19.06 14.10
C VAL A 66 -7.59 19.21 13.61
N PRO A 67 -8.28 20.34 13.90
CA PRO A 67 -9.64 20.55 13.45
C PRO A 67 -9.80 20.33 11.94
N GLY A 68 -10.70 19.43 11.54
CA GLY A 68 -10.93 19.08 10.13
C GLY A 68 -9.89 18.14 9.50
N GLY A 69 -8.87 17.70 10.24
CA GLY A 69 -7.82 16.79 9.76
C GLY A 69 -8.36 15.47 9.21
N TRP A 70 -9.52 15.01 9.69
CA TRP A 70 -10.19 13.81 9.22
C TRP A 70 -10.59 13.88 7.74
N LEU A 71 -10.90 15.05 7.19
CA LEU A 71 -11.18 15.21 5.75
C LEU A 71 -9.97 14.88 4.88
N LEU A 72 -8.76 15.18 5.36
CA LEU A 72 -7.53 14.84 4.64
C LEU A 72 -7.38 13.32 4.52
N THR A 73 -7.87 12.55 5.49
CA THR A 73 -7.82 11.08 5.46
C THR A 73 -8.66 10.51 4.30
N TRP A 74 -9.70 11.21 3.84
CA TRP A 74 -10.51 10.78 2.70
C TRP A 74 -9.78 10.90 1.36
N VAL A 75 -8.66 11.61 1.33
CA VAL A 75 -7.81 11.74 0.14
C VAL A 75 -6.51 10.97 0.32
N LEU A 76 -5.92 11.08 1.51
CA LEU A 76 -4.60 10.54 1.83
C LEU A 76 -4.63 9.06 2.26
N GLN A 77 -5.81 8.49 2.53
CA GLN A 77 -5.94 7.03 2.71
C GLN A 77 -5.77 6.32 1.37
N VAL A 78 -4.53 6.02 1.01
CA VAL A 78 -4.13 5.52 -0.33
C VAL A 78 -4.18 4.00 -0.46
N MET A 79 -4.51 3.27 0.60
CA MET A 79 -4.60 1.81 0.55
C MET A 79 -5.51 1.28 -0.56
N PRO A 80 -6.73 1.84 -0.78
CA PRO A 80 -7.58 1.39 -1.88
C PRO A 80 -6.96 1.60 -3.27
N ILE A 81 -6.29 2.74 -3.49
CA ILE A 81 -5.57 3.02 -4.76
C ILE A 81 -4.59 1.90 -5.09
N PHE A 82 -3.86 1.38 -4.10
CA PHE A 82 -2.91 0.28 -4.33
C PHE A 82 -3.63 -1.00 -4.81
N PHE A 83 -4.76 -1.36 -4.19
CA PHE A 83 -5.55 -2.52 -4.62
C PHE A 83 -6.21 -2.34 -5.98
N ILE A 84 -6.69 -1.12 -6.30
CA ILE A 84 -7.24 -0.78 -7.63
C ILE A 84 -6.15 -0.97 -8.70
N ILE A 85 -4.96 -0.44 -8.47
CA ILE A 85 -3.81 -0.60 -9.38
C ILE A 85 -3.36 -2.06 -9.47
N GLY A 86 -3.38 -2.76 -8.33
CA GLY A 86 -3.15 -4.20 -8.25
C GLY A 86 -4.14 -4.97 -9.11
N GLY A 87 -5.41 -4.58 -9.08
CA GLY A 87 -6.49 -5.08 -9.93
C GLY A 87 -6.15 -4.98 -11.40
N TYR A 88 -5.94 -3.74 -11.85
CA TYR A 88 -5.56 -3.44 -13.23
C TYR A 88 -4.35 -4.26 -13.70
N ALA A 89 -3.29 -4.30 -12.87
CA ALA A 89 -2.04 -4.96 -13.22
C ALA A 89 -2.12 -6.49 -13.14
N ASN A 90 -2.91 -7.05 -12.22
CA ASN A 90 -3.11 -8.49 -12.09
C ASN A 90 -3.98 -9.02 -13.22
N LEU A 91 -5.05 -8.33 -13.61
CA LEU A 91 -5.86 -8.69 -14.79
C LEU A 91 -5.00 -8.68 -16.05
N THR A 92 -4.21 -7.62 -16.27
CA THR A 92 -3.28 -7.55 -17.41
C THR A 92 -2.27 -8.71 -17.41
N GLY A 93 -1.77 -9.09 -16.23
CA GLY A 93 -0.88 -10.24 -16.10
C GLY A 93 -1.56 -11.57 -16.37
N TRP A 94 -2.80 -11.73 -15.91
CA TRP A 94 -3.63 -12.90 -16.12
C TRP A 94 -3.95 -13.09 -17.61
N ASP A 95 -4.32 -12.02 -18.30
CA ASP A 95 -4.58 -12.02 -19.74
C ASP A 95 -3.34 -12.45 -20.53
N SER A 96 -2.16 -11.93 -20.14
CA SER A 96 -0.90 -12.29 -20.79
C SER A 96 -0.56 -13.78 -20.64
N VAL A 97 -0.76 -14.36 -19.45
CA VAL A 97 -0.50 -15.79 -19.20
C VAL A 97 -1.52 -16.65 -19.94
N THR A 98 -2.79 -16.27 -19.89
CA THR A 98 -3.87 -17.00 -20.56
C THR A 98 -3.69 -17.01 -22.08
N ARG A 99 -3.29 -15.89 -22.68
CA ARG A 99 -3.03 -15.77 -24.13
C ARG A 99 -1.85 -16.63 -24.59
N GLN A 100 -0.91 -16.93 -23.71
CA GLN A 100 0.22 -17.83 -23.96
C GLN A 100 -0.11 -19.30 -23.69
N GLY A 101 -1.38 -19.63 -23.43
CA GLY A 101 -1.81 -21.00 -23.07
C GLY A 101 -1.40 -21.44 -21.67
N GLY A 102 -0.94 -20.52 -20.82
CA GLY A 102 -0.49 -20.83 -19.46
C GLY A 102 -1.64 -21.02 -18.47
N ALA A 103 -1.37 -21.77 -17.40
CA ALA A 103 -2.34 -22.09 -16.34
C ALA A 103 -2.30 -21.11 -15.15
N ALA A 104 -3.27 -21.24 -14.23
CA ALA A 104 -3.33 -20.52 -12.96
C ALA A 104 -2.02 -20.58 -12.16
N TYR A 105 -1.39 -21.75 -12.12
CA TYR A 105 -0.11 -21.95 -11.44
C TYR A 105 1.00 -21.07 -11.99
N ALA A 106 1.10 -20.90 -13.32
CA ALA A 106 2.15 -20.08 -13.93
C ALA A 106 1.99 -18.59 -13.55
N PHE A 107 0.76 -18.09 -13.55
CA PHE A 107 0.44 -16.74 -13.09
C PHE A 107 0.79 -16.55 -11.61
N LEU A 108 0.32 -17.46 -10.75
CA LEU A 108 0.52 -17.37 -9.30
C LEU A 108 2.00 -17.51 -8.93
N ARG A 109 2.72 -18.49 -9.50
CA ARG A 109 4.16 -18.66 -9.26
C ARG A 109 4.93 -17.38 -9.56
N ARG A 110 4.67 -16.74 -10.69
CA ARG A 110 5.33 -15.49 -11.11
C ARG A 110 4.98 -14.30 -10.21
N ARG A 111 3.72 -14.20 -9.76
CA ARG A 111 3.28 -13.09 -8.90
C ARG A 111 3.69 -13.28 -7.44
N MET A 112 3.45 -14.46 -6.90
CA MET A 112 3.77 -14.81 -5.52
C MET A 112 5.26 -14.75 -5.26
N SER A 113 6.10 -15.26 -6.16
CA SER A 113 7.56 -15.14 -5.99
C SER A 113 8.05 -13.69 -5.91
N ARG A 114 7.40 -12.75 -6.62
CA ARG A 114 7.79 -11.33 -6.56
C ARG A 114 7.36 -10.64 -5.27
N LEU A 115 6.34 -11.18 -4.57
CA LEU A 115 5.78 -10.64 -3.34
C LEU A 115 6.37 -11.33 -2.09
N LEU A 116 6.32 -12.66 -2.06
CA LEU A 116 6.72 -13.46 -0.91
C LEU A 116 8.22 -13.53 -0.72
N LEU A 117 9.02 -13.46 -1.79
CA LEU A 117 10.47 -13.57 -1.63
C LEU A 117 11.05 -12.37 -0.87
N PRO A 118 10.76 -11.09 -1.23
CA PRO A 118 11.23 -9.96 -0.42
C PRO A 118 10.71 -10.00 1.01
N ALA A 119 9.46 -10.43 1.21
CA ALA A 119 8.87 -10.60 2.53
C ALA A 119 9.56 -11.70 3.35
N ALA A 120 9.96 -12.81 2.73
CA ALA A 120 10.72 -13.87 3.37
C ALA A 120 12.13 -13.42 3.75
N VAL A 121 12.79 -12.62 2.90
CA VAL A 121 14.08 -12.00 3.25
C VAL A 121 13.92 -11.06 4.45
N PHE A 122 12.91 -10.20 4.44
CA PHE A 122 12.60 -9.32 5.56
C PHE A 122 12.34 -10.11 6.86
N ALA A 123 11.51 -11.15 6.79
CA ALA A 123 11.21 -12.00 7.93
C ALA A 123 12.47 -12.72 8.46
N ALA A 124 13.30 -13.28 7.57
CA ALA A 124 14.54 -13.96 7.96
C ALA A 124 15.52 -13.01 8.66
N VAL A 125 15.66 -11.77 8.18
CA VAL A 125 16.50 -10.77 8.84
C VAL A 125 15.94 -10.42 10.21
N TRP A 126 14.63 -10.17 10.34
CA TRP A 126 14.02 -9.86 11.63
C TRP A 126 14.10 -11.01 12.63
N VAL A 127 13.97 -12.27 12.19
CA VAL A 127 14.21 -13.44 13.04
C VAL A 127 15.65 -13.47 13.55
N LEU A 128 16.63 -13.16 12.69
CA LEU A 128 18.03 -13.11 13.10
C LEU A 128 18.29 -11.96 14.09
N VAL A 129 17.70 -10.78 13.85
CA VAL A 129 17.78 -9.64 14.76
C VAL A 129 17.17 -10.00 16.11
N GLU A 130 15.96 -10.55 16.12
CA GLU A 130 15.26 -10.98 17.34
C GLU A 130 16.07 -12.01 18.12
N LEU A 131 16.60 -13.03 17.45
CA LEU A 131 17.45 -14.04 18.08
C LEU A 131 18.72 -13.43 18.68
N THR A 132 19.37 -12.53 17.95
CA THR A 132 20.59 -11.87 18.43
C THR A 132 20.30 -11.03 19.67
N LEU A 133 19.23 -10.22 19.66
CA LEU A 133 18.85 -9.38 20.79
C LEU A 133 18.46 -10.21 22.02
N ARG A 134 17.72 -11.31 21.83
CA ARG A 134 17.38 -12.23 22.94
C ARG A 134 18.60 -12.91 23.57
N LEU A 135 19.68 -13.12 22.80
CA LEU A 135 20.91 -13.73 23.31
C LEU A 135 21.86 -12.72 23.95
N THR A 136 21.77 -11.44 23.62
CA THR A 136 22.70 -10.40 24.10
C THR A 136 22.12 -9.49 25.18
N LEU A 137 20.79 -9.34 25.26
CA LEU A 137 20.11 -8.44 26.20
C LEU A 137 19.25 -9.26 27.18
N THR A 138 19.53 -9.11 28.48
CA THR A 138 18.90 -9.90 29.55
C THR A 138 17.41 -9.58 29.74
N ASP A 139 17.00 -8.33 29.51
CA ASP A 139 15.62 -7.84 29.75
C ASP A 139 14.88 -7.45 28.45
N TYR A 140 15.24 -8.06 27.32
CA TYR A 140 14.61 -7.77 26.04
C TYR A 140 13.24 -8.45 25.92
N ALA A 141 12.18 -7.65 25.98
CA ALA A 141 10.79 -8.13 25.86
C ALA A 141 10.50 -8.79 24.49
N GLY A 142 11.13 -8.31 23.41
CA GLY A 142 10.92 -8.78 22.05
C GLY A 142 10.47 -7.68 21.11
N ALA A 143 10.74 -7.84 19.81
CA ALA A 143 10.42 -6.81 18.82
C ALA A 143 8.90 -6.60 18.69
N LEU A 144 8.10 -7.66 18.80
CA LEU A 144 6.65 -7.56 18.71
C LEU A 144 6.05 -6.79 19.89
N ASP A 145 6.63 -6.90 21.08
CA ASP A 145 6.15 -6.20 22.27
C ASP A 145 6.66 -4.77 22.33
N LEU A 146 7.88 -4.51 21.88
CA LEU A 146 8.48 -3.17 21.90
C LEU A 146 8.03 -2.29 20.73
N MET A 147 7.78 -2.88 19.56
CA MET A 147 7.52 -2.17 18.31
C MET A 147 6.53 -2.92 17.39
N PRO A 148 5.29 -3.19 17.85
CA PRO A 148 4.27 -3.90 17.05
C PRO A 148 4.04 -3.25 15.68
N ILE A 149 4.22 -1.93 15.60
CA ILE A 149 3.90 -1.16 14.41
C ILE A 149 4.76 -1.50 13.18
N ILE A 150 5.98 -1.99 13.37
CA ILE A 150 6.85 -2.36 12.24
C ILE A 150 6.23 -3.48 11.41
N PHE A 151 5.50 -4.38 12.08
CA PHE A 151 4.88 -5.54 11.46
C PHE A 151 3.44 -5.26 11.01
N THR A 152 2.84 -4.16 11.45
CA THR A 152 1.48 -3.79 11.09
C THR A 152 1.28 -3.74 9.56
N PRO A 153 2.16 -3.12 8.74
CA PRO A 153 2.00 -3.16 7.29
C PRO A 153 1.97 -4.57 6.66
N LEU A 154 2.38 -5.64 7.35
CA LEU A 154 2.36 -6.99 6.78
C LEU A 154 0.94 -7.54 6.56
N TRP A 155 -0.06 -7.08 7.32
CA TRP A 155 -1.46 -7.52 7.09
C TRP A 155 -1.94 -7.11 5.69
N PHE A 156 -1.51 -5.93 5.22
CA PHE A 156 -1.80 -5.43 3.88
C PHE A 156 -1.18 -6.31 2.80
N LEU A 157 0.06 -6.76 3.01
CA LEU A 157 0.70 -7.73 2.11
C LEU A 157 -0.08 -9.04 2.07
N GLY A 158 -0.55 -9.53 3.23
CA GLY A 158 -1.42 -10.70 3.34
C GLY A 158 -2.72 -10.55 2.53
N ALA A 159 -3.42 -9.42 2.70
CA ALA A 159 -4.62 -9.10 1.93
C ALA A 159 -4.33 -8.99 0.42
N TYR A 160 -3.17 -8.43 0.03
CA TYR A 160 -2.76 -8.35 -1.37
C TYR A 160 -2.43 -9.72 -1.98
N VAL A 161 -1.82 -10.61 -1.19
CA VAL A 161 -1.61 -12.02 -1.56
C VAL A 161 -2.94 -12.72 -1.79
N LEU A 162 -3.90 -12.56 -0.86
CA LEU A 162 -5.24 -13.13 -0.98
C LEU A 162 -5.93 -12.73 -2.28
N VAL A 163 -6.06 -11.42 -2.56
CA VAL A 163 -6.71 -10.96 -3.79
C VAL A 163 -5.98 -11.43 -5.04
N THR A 164 -4.64 -11.56 -4.98
CA THR A 164 -3.84 -12.06 -6.10
C THR A 164 -4.05 -13.56 -6.32
N MET A 165 -4.19 -14.35 -5.26
CA MET A 165 -4.52 -15.77 -5.31
C MET A 165 -5.89 -16.01 -5.94
N LEU A 166 -6.84 -15.11 -5.68
CA LEU A 166 -8.20 -15.20 -6.20
C LEU A 166 -8.36 -14.72 -7.66
N VAL A 167 -7.33 -14.11 -8.26
CA VAL A 167 -7.38 -13.59 -9.66
C VAL A 167 -7.92 -14.60 -10.67
N PRO A 168 -7.48 -15.88 -10.70
CA PRO A 168 -8.00 -16.83 -11.68
C PRO A 168 -9.52 -17.05 -11.58
N LEU A 169 -10.09 -16.91 -10.37
CA LEU A 169 -11.53 -17.01 -10.14
C LEU A 169 -12.21 -15.68 -10.46
N THR A 170 -11.75 -14.59 -9.86
CA THR A 170 -12.38 -13.27 -9.99
C THR A 170 -12.31 -12.74 -11.42
N ALA A 171 -11.21 -12.99 -12.16
CA ALA A 171 -11.09 -12.62 -13.57
C ALA A 171 -12.05 -13.42 -14.46
N ARG A 172 -12.32 -14.70 -14.16
CA ARG A 172 -13.34 -15.48 -14.90
C ARG A 172 -14.74 -14.95 -14.64
N LEU A 173 -15.07 -14.64 -13.39
CA LEU A 173 -16.35 -14.04 -13.03
C LEU A 173 -16.53 -12.67 -13.69
N HIS A 174 -15.48 -11.84 -13.67
CA HIS A 174 -15.48 -10.53 -14.31
C HIS A 174 -15.69 -10.63 -15.82
N ARG A 175 -15.01 -11.55 -16.51
CA ARG A 175 -15.23 -11.74 -17.95
C ARG A 175 -16.63 -12.24 -18.30
N ARG A 176 -17.25 -13.04 -17.42
CA ARG A 176 -18.59 -13.60 -17.64
C ARG A 176 -19.71 -12.59 -17.37
N PHE A 177 -19.57 -11.78 -16.31
CA PHE A 177 -20.65 -10.90 -15.83
C PHE A 177 -20.32 -9.41 -15.92
N GLY A 178 -19.11 -9.04 -16.37
CA GLY A 178 -18.64 -7.66 -16.47
C GLY A 178 -18.77 -6.91 -15.15
N ALA A 179 -19.35 -5.71 -15.22
CA ALA A 179 -19.63 -4.88 -14.05
C ALA A 179 -20.58 -5.53 -13.04
N GLY A 180 -21.43 -6.48 -13.46
CA GLY A 180 -22.30 -7.22 -12.56
C GLY A 180 -21.53 -7.98 -11.48
N ALA A 181 -20.35 -8.54 -11.81
CA ALA A 181 -19.50 -9.20 -10.82
C ALA A 181 -19.00 -8.22 -9.75
N THR A 182 -18.55 -7.03 -10.16
CA THR A 182 -18.09 -5.99 -9.23
C THR A 182 -19.22 -5.47 -8.35
N ILE A 183 -20.42 -5.27 -8.92
CA ILE A 183 -21.60 -4.85 -8.17
C ILE A 183 -21.98 -5.92 -7.13
N ALA A 184 -21.96 -7.21 -7.50
CA ALA A 184 -22.25 -8.31 -6.57
C ALA A 184 -21.29 -8.33 -5.37
N TRP A 185 -19.98 -8.13 -5.60
CA TRP A 185 -19.02 -7.99 -4.50
C TRP A 185 -19.31 -6.79 -3.61
N GLY A 186 -19.67 -5.63 -4.20
CA GLY A 186 -20.03 -4.43 -3.45
C GLY A 186 -21.29 -4.62 -2.60
N VAL A 187 -22.32 -5.27 -3.13
CA VAL A 187 -23.54 -5.62 -2.39
C VAL A 187 -23.20 -6.56 -1.23
N LEU A 188 -22.38 -7.59 -1.47
CA LEU A 188 -21.98 -8.53 -0.43
C LEU A 188 -21.19 -7.84 0.69
N VAL A 189 -20.31 -6.89 0.36
CA VAL A 189 -19.61 -6.05 1.35
C VAL A 189 -20.60 -5.30 2.23
N VAL A 190 -21.57 -4.60 1.65
CA VAL A 190 -22.56 -3.84 2.42
C VAL A 190 -23.40 -4.75 3.30
N VAL A 191 -23.87 -5.88 2.77
CA VAL A 191 -24.68 -6.85 3.52
C VAL A 191 -23.91 -7.42 4.71
N VAL A 192 -22.65 -7.82 4.52
CA VAL A 192 -21.84 -8.40 5.60
C VAL A 192 -21.46 -7.35 6.64
N ASP A 193 -21.17 -6.11 6.22
CA ASP A 193 -20.88 -5.01 7.15
C ASP A 193 -22.11 -4.67 8.02
N LEU A 194 -23.29 -4.58 7.41
CA LEU A 194 -24.53 -4.35 8.16
C LEU A 194 -24.87 -5.53 9.09
N ALA A 195 -24.63 -6.77 8.64
CA ALA A 195 -24.83 -7.96 9.47
C ALA A 195 -23.87 -7.99 10.66
N ARG A 196 -22.62 -7.53 10.50
CA ARG A 196 -21.66 -7.40 11.61
C ARG A 196 -22.22 -6.53 12.73
N PHE A 197 -22.74 -5.35 12.41
CA PHE A 197 -23.32 -4.44 13.41
C PHE A 197 -24.70 -4.90 13.90
N GLY A 198 -25.48 -5.60 13.07
CA GLY A 198 -26.81 -6.09 13.44
C GLY A 198 -26.80 -7.34 14.34
N VAL A 199 -25.85 -8.25 14.13
CA VAL A 199 -25.74 -9.52 14.87
C VAL A 199 -24.68 -9.44 15.99
N GLY A 200 -23.76 -8.47 15.94
CA GLY A 200 -22.72 -8.28 16.95
C GLY A 200 -21.54 -9.26 16.85
N GLU A 201 -21.42 -9.98 15.74
CA GLU A 201 -20.41 -11.02 15.55
C GLU A 201 -19.13 -10.46 14.90
N GLU A 202 -18.02 -10.46 15.64
CA GLU A 202 -16.76 -9.84 15.20
C GLU A 202 -16.12 -10.54 14.00
N TRP A 203 -16.31 -11.85 13.84
CA TRP A 203 -15.74 -12.62 12.73
C TRP A 203 -16.29 -12.16 11.37
N LEU A 204 -17.50 -11.58 11.33
CA LEU A 204 -18.06 -10.97 10.13
C LEU A 204 -17.23 -9.77 9.67
N GLY A 205 -16.56 -9.06 10.58
CA GLY A 205 -15.63 -8.00 10.23
C GLY A 205 -14.40 -8.54 9.47
N LEU A 206 -13.84 -9.67 9.90
CA LEU A 206 -12.72 -10.30 9.20
C LEU A 206 -13.13 -10.81 7.81
N ALA A 207 -14.32 -11.42 7.72
CA ALA A 207 -14.90 -11.82 6.44
C ALA A 207 -15.14 -10.60 5.53
N ASN A 208 -15.71 -9.52 6.06
CA ASN A 208 -15.93 -8.28 5.32
C ASN A 208 -14.61 -7.67 4.83
N SER A 209 -13.55 -7.77 5.63
CA SER A 209 -12.21 -7.29 5.24
C SER A 209 -11.75 -7.93 3.94
N ALA A 210 -11.84 -9.26 3.82
CA ALA A 210 -11.51 -9.97 2.59
C ALA A 210 -12.41 -9.52 1.42
N LEU A 211 -13.71 -9.37 1.65
CA LEU A 211 -14.68 -8.97 0.64
C LEU A 211 -14.42 -7.56 0.11
N VAL A 212 -14.13 -6.60 1.00
CA VAL A 212 -13.80 -5.21 0.63
C VAL A 212 -12.58 -5.20 -0.28
N TRP A 213 -11.50 -5.89 0.08
CA TRP A 213 -10.29 -5.88 -0.75
C TRP A 213 -10.47 -6.60 -2.09
N ILE A 214 -11.31 -7.64 -2.16
CA ILE A 214 -11.72 -8.26 -3.44
C ILE A 214 -12.50 -7.24 -4.28
N PHE A 215 -13.51 -6.57 -3.69
CA PHE A 215 -14.31 -5.55 -4.37
C PHE A 215 -13.44 -4.40 -4.91
N VAL A 216 -12.56 -3.83 -4.09
CA VAL A 216 -11.64 -2.76 -4.46
C VAL A 216 -10.69 -3.22 -5.59
N HIS A 217 -10.23 -4.46 -5.55
CA HIS A 217 -9.43 -5.07 -6.63
C HIS A 217 -10.22 -5.14 -7.95
N GLN A 218 -11.51 -5.48 -7.90
CA GLN A 218 -12.39 -5.52 -9.08
C GLN A 218 -12.65 -4.13 -9.69
N LEU A 219 -12.57 -3.03 -8.92
CA LEU A 219 -12.63 -1.67 -9.49
C LEU A 219 -11.47 -1.43 -10.48
N GLY A 220 -10.30 -2.02 -10.20
CA GLY A 220 -9.17 -2.04 -11.12
C GLY A 220 -9.45 -2.77 -12.43
N TYR A 221 -10.29 -3.80 -12.41
CA TYR A 221 -10.68 -4.56 -13.61
C TYR A 221 -11.59 -3.71 -14.50
N LEU A 222 -12.59 -3.05 -13.90
CA LEU A 222 -13.46 -2.12 -14.62
C LEU A 222 -12.68 -1.01 -15.31
N TRP A 223 -11.65 -0.49 -14.63
CA TRP A 223 -10.77 0.50 -15.25
C TRP A 223 -9.95 -0.10 -16.40
N ARG A 224 -9.44 -1.34 -16.24
CA ARG A 224 -8.64 -2.00 -17.27
C ARG A 224 -9.39 -2.29 -18.56
N ASP A 225 -10.66 -2.68 -18.42
CA ASP A 225 -11.52 -3.14 -19.53
C ASP A 225 -12.23 -1.97 -20.23
N GLY A 226 -11.92 -0.72 -19.88
CA GLY A 226 -12.53 0.46 -20.49
C GLY A 226 -13.97 0.72 -20.04
N SER A 227 -14.48 0.00 -19.03
CA SER A 227 -15.83 0.22 -18.50
C SER A 227 -16.00 1.64 -17.93
N LEU A 228 -14.90 2.28 -17.56
CA LEU A 228 -14.82 3.66 -17.06
C LEU A 228 -14.42 4.68 -18.14
N ASP A 229 -14.36 4.30 -19.42
CA ASP A 229 -14.01 5.24 -20.49
C ASP A 229 -14.97 6.44 -20.61
N PRO A 230 -16.30 6.26 -20.52
CA PRO A 230 -17.23 7.38 -20.49
C PRO A 230 -17.01 8.30 -19.28
N ILE A 231 -16.81 9.59 -19.53
CA ILE A 231 -16.53 10.59 -18.49
C ILE A 231 -17.62 10.65 -17.41
N GLY A 232 -18.88 10.47 -17.80
CA GLY A 232 -20.02 10.46 -16.88
C GLY A 232 -19.92 9.36 -15.83
N ARG A 233 -19.46 8.15 -16.21
CA ARG A 233 -19.27 7.04 -15.26
C ARG A 233 -18.18 7.35 -14.24
N ARG A 234 -17.13 8.06 -14.64
CA ARG A 234 -16.07 8.47 -13.72
C ARG A 234 -16.58 9.46 -12.68
N TRP A 235 -17.37 10.46 -13.11
CA TRP A 235 -18.01 11.41 -12.18
C TRP A 235 -19.05 10.76 -11.28
N VAL A 236 -19.84 9.81 -11.79
CA VAL A 236 -20.76 9.01 -10.96
C VAL A 236 -20.00 8.26 -9.87
N LEU A 237 -18.84 7.68 -10.17
CA LEU A 237 -18.00 7.03 -9.15
C LEU A 237 -17.46 8.03 -8.12
N VAL A 238 -16.97 9.20 -8.56
CA VAL A 238 -16.50 10.26 -7.65
C VAL A 238 -17.61 10.71 -6.71
N ILE A 239 -18.72 11.19 -7.28
CA ILE A 239 -19.82 11.78 -6.53
C ILE A 239 -20.48 10.70 -5.65
N GLY A 240 -20.80 9.54 -6.23
CA GLY A 240 -21.44 8.44 -5.51
C GLY A 240 -20.58 7.88 -4.39
N GLY A 241 -19.28 7.69 -4.62
CA GLY A 241 -18.34 7.19 -3.61
C GLY A 241 -18.17 8.15 -2.44
N TYR A 242 -17.90 9.43 -2.71
CA TYR A 242 -17.73 10.43 -1.65
C TYR A 242 -19.03 10.81 -0.95
N ALA A 243 -20.18 10.80 -1.65
CA ALA A 243 -21.47 10.98 -1.02
C ALA A 243 -21.81 9.81 -0.09
N ALA A 244 -21.48 8.57 -0.48
CA ALA A 244 -21.66 7.41 0.38
C ALA A 244 -20.73 7.44 1.60
N VAL A 245 -19.48 7.90 1.46
CA VAL A 245 -18.60 8.15 2.62
C VAL A 245 -19.21 9.20 3.53
N ALA A 246 -19.62 10.36 3.00
CA ALA A 246 -20.22 11.43 3.79
C ALA A 246 -21.46 10.95 4.56
N ALA A 247 -22.37 10.24 3.89
CA ALA A 247 -23.56 9.67 4.52
C ALA A 247 -23.22 8.60 5.57
N ALA A 248 -22.22 7.75 5.34
CA ALA A 248 -21.79 6.77 6.34
C ALA A 248 -21.23 7.44 7.60
N THR A 249 -20.44 8.51 7.43
CA THR A 249 -19.83 9.25 8.56
C THR A 249 -20.81 10.10 9.38
N THR A 250 -22.09 10.13 9.00
CA THR A 250 -23.16 10.68 9.86
C THR A 250 -23.76 9.64 10.81
N LEU A 251 -23.42 8.37 10.66
CA LEU A 251 -23.86 7.29 11.53
C LEU A 251 -22.87 7.14 12.69
N ASP A 252 -23.38 7.00 13.92
CA ASP A 252 -22.53 6.86 15.12
C ASP A 252 -21.64 5.60 15.09
N SER A 253 -22.01 4.60 14.30
CA SER A 253 -21.24 3.36 14.14
C SER A 253 -19.97 3.51 13.28
N TYR A 254 -19.83 4.61 12.53
CA TYR A 254 -18.73 4.83 11.60
C TYR A 254 -17.96 6.10 11.92
N PRO A 255 -16.67 5.99 12.28
CA PRO A 255 -15.80 7.15 12.45
C PRO A 255 -15.75 8.07 11.23
N ARG A 256 -15.40 9.33 11.45
CA ARG A 256 -15.14 10.26 10.34
C ARG A 256 -13.78 10.03 9.69
N SER A 257 -12.82 9.55 10.47
CA SER A 257 -11.45 9.31 10.03
C SER A 257 -11.33 7.97 9.29
N MET A 258 -10.73 7.99 8.10
CA MET A 258 -10.43 6.78 7.33
C MET A 258 -9.17 6.03 7.82
N VAL A 259 -8.45 6.61 8.76
CA VAL A 259 -7.29 6.02 9.43
C VAL A 259 -7.62 5.82 10.92
N ALA A 260 -6.98 4.85 11.57
CA ALA A 260 -7.15 4.66 13.01
C ALA A 260 -6.71 5.90 13.80
N VAL A 261 -7.53 6.35 14.75
CA VAL A 261 -7.18 7.43 15.67
C VAL A 261 -7.22 6.92 17.10
N ALA A 262 -6.43 7.52 17.98
CA ALA A 262 -6.35 7.10 19.36
C ALA A 262 -7.59 7.58 20.13
N GLY A 263 -8.47 6.67 20.54
CA GLY A 263 -9.69 6.99 21.28
C GLY A 263 -10.97 6.49 20.61
N GLU A 264 -10.90 6.03 19.36
CA GLU A 264 -12.02 5.39 18.66
C GLU A 264 -11.95 3.85 18.80
N ASP A 265 -13.07 3.24 19.21
CA ASP A 265 -13.18 1.78 19.39
C ASP A 265 -13.20 1.02 18.06
N VAL A 266 -13.53 1.69 16.96
CA VAL A 266 -13.65 1.11 15.62
C VAL A 266 -12.68 1.81 14.67
N SER A 267 -11.86 1.04 13.95
CA SER A 267 -11.11 1.54 12.80
C SER A 267 -11.70 1.00 11.51
N HIS A 268 -11.86 1.86 10.50
CA HIS A 268 -12.30 1.44 9.16
C HIS A 268 -11.36 0.45 8.47
N MET A 269 -10.12 0.30 8.94
CA MET A 269 -9.07 -0.47 8.26
C MET A 269 -8.94 -1.90 8.75
N TRP A 270 -9.20 -2.15 10.04
CA TRP A 270 -9.09 -3.49 10.62
C TRP A 270 -10.02 -3.66 11.83
N PRO A 271 -11.10 -4.46 11.72
CA PRO A 271 -11.62 -5.08 10.49
C PRO A 271 -12.17 -4.06 9.48
N THR A 272 -11.89 -4.26 8.19
CA THR A 272 -12.23 -3.30 7.12
C THR A 272 -13.75 -3.20 6.89
N THR A 273 -14.26 -1.97 6.80
CA THR A 273 -15.70 -1.66 6.66
C THR A 273 -16.09 -1.33 5.21
N ALA A 274 -17.39 -1.30 4.92
CA ALA A 274 -17.94 -0.91 3.62
C ALA A 274 -17.59 0.54 3.24
N VAL A 275 -17.30 1.40 4.23
CA VAL A 275 -16.91 2.80 4.01
C VAL A 275 -15.61 2.90 3.22
N ILE A 276 -14.65 1.98 3.43
CA ILE A 276 -13.44 1.90 2.60
C ILE A 276 -13.76 1.50 1.16
N GLY A 277 -14.77 0.64 0.95
CA GLY A 277 -15.30 0.33 -0.38
C GLY A 277 -15.90 1.56 -1.08
N ALA A 278 -16.68 2.37 -0.35
CA ALA A 278 -17.24 3.63 -0.86
C ALA A 278 -16.13 4.64 -1.20
N LEU A 279 -15.14 4.78 -0.31
CA LEU A 279 -13.95 5.59 -0.55
C LEU A 279 -13.21 5.14 -1.82
N ALA A 280 -13.02 3.83 -1.99
CA ALA A 280 -12.37 3.25 -3.17
C ALA A 280 -13.11 3.56 -4.48
N LEU A 281 -14.46 3.58 -4.46
CA LEU A 281 -15.26 4.01 -5.61
C LEU A 281 -14.93 5.46 -5.99
N GLY A 282 -14.95 6.37 -5.01
CA GLY A 282 -14.62 7.77 -5.22
C GLY A 282 -13.20 7.95 -5.78
N GLN A 283 -12.24 7.28 -5.14
CA GLN A 283 -10.84 7.28 -5.53
C GLN A 283 -10.59 6.66 -6.92
N THR A 284 -11.34 5.62 -7.32
CA THR A 284 -11.26 5.06 -8.68
C THR A 284 -11.73 6.07 -9.71
N GLY A 285 -12.84 6.78 -9.42
CA GLY A 285 -13.33 7.88 -10.25
C GLY A 285 -12.27 8.98 -10.41
N LEU A 286 -11.71 9.48 -9.30
CA LEU A 286 -10.67 10.52 -9.32
C LEU A 286 -9.41 10.08 -10.07
N ALA A 287 -8.91 8.87 -9.79
CA ALA A 287 -7.72 8.33 -10.44
C ALA A 287 -7.92 8.19 -11.95
N SER A 288 -9.10 7.71 -12.38
CA SER A 288 -9.44 7.58 -13.80
C SER A 288 -9.64 8.94 -14.50
N LEU A 289 -10.13 9.97 -13.80
CA LEU A 289 -10.20 11.35 -14.29
C LEU A 289 -8.81 12.00 -14.42
N ALA A 290 -7.92 11.75 -13.45
CA ALA A 290 -6.55 12.28 -13.45
C ALA A 290 -5.64 11.56 -14.47
N ALA A 291 -5.95 10.32 -14.85
CA ALA A 291 -5.10 9.47 -15.68
C ALA A 291 -4.64 10.10 -17.01
N PRO A 292 -5.46 10.82 -17.80
CA PRO A 292 -4.99 11.50 -19.00
C PRO A 292 -3.93 12.57 -18.72
N ALA A 293 -4.12 13.39 -17.68
CA ALA A 293 -3.16 14.42 -17.28
C ALA A 293 -1.85 13.78 -16.77
N LEU A 294 -1.96 12.76 -15.92
CA LEU A 294 -0.81 12.00 -15.43
C LEU A 294 -0.03 11.32 -16.56
N ARG A 295 -0.72 10.72 -17.55
CA ARG A 295 -0.06 10.14 -18.73
C ARG A 295 0.71 11.20 -19.53
N ARG A 296 0.14 12.40 -19.70
CA ARG A 296 0.82 13.51 -20.39
C ARG A 296 2.07 13.94 -19.62
N TRP A 297 1.99 14.07 -18.31
CA TRP A 297 3.13 14.42 -17.47
C TRP A 297 4.20 13.32 -17.47
N MET A 298 3.81 12.04 -17.51
CA MET A 298 4.73 10.89 -17.64
C MET A 298 5.38 10.75 -19.03
N ARG A 299 5.17 11.71 -19.95
CA ARG A 299 6.01 11.86 -21.15
C ARG A 299 7.36 12.50 -20.83
N HIS A 300 7.47 13.23 -19.72
CA HIS A 300 8.76 13.77 -19.27
C HIS A 300 9.67 12.63 -18.80
N ARG A 301 10.79 12.44 -19.52
CA ARG A 301 11.71 11.32 -19.29
C ARG A 301 12.24 11.27 -17.85
N ALA A 302 12.58 12.42 -17.27
CA ALA A 302 13.08 12.49 -15.90
C ALA A 302 12.06 12.00 -14.86
N ALA A 303 10.80 12.43 -14.98
CA ALA A 303 9.73 11.99 -14.09
C ALA A 303 9.45 10.48 -14.23
N TYR A 304 9.37 9.99 -15.47
CA TYR A 304 9.12 8.56 -15.69
C TYR A 304 10.30 7.67 -15.26
N ARG A 305 11.54 8.16 -15.42
CA ARG A 305 12.75 7.49 -14.93
C ARG A 305 12.70 7.26 -13.43
N LEU A 306 12.28 8.27 -12.66
CA LEU A 306 12.09 8.14 -11.21
C LEU A 306 11.02 7.09 -10.88
N VAL A 307 9.90 7.09 -11.60
CA VAL A 307 8.83 6.09 -11.43
C VAL A 307 9.33 4.67 -11.72
N VAL A 308 10.11 4.47 -12.78
CA VAL A 308 10.68 3.16 -13.12
C VAL A 308 11.70 2.71 -12.07
N LEU A 309 12.55 3.63 -11.59
CA LEU A 309 13.55 3.36 -10.55
C LEU A 309 12.88 2.93 -9.25
N LEU A 310 11.98 3.77 -8.72
CA LEU A 310 11.24 3.46 -7.49
C LEU A 310 10.36 2.22 -7.68
N GLY A 311 9.69 2.11 -8.82
CA GLY A 311 8.89 0.96 -9.24
C GLY A 311 9.60 -0.38 -9.13
N GLY A 312 10.91 -0.42 -9.38
CA GLY A 312 11.73 -1.62 -9.30
C GLY A 312 12.04 -2.09 -7.88
N VAL A 313 11.89 -1.22 -6.88
CA VAL A 313 12.25 -1.47 -5.46
C VAL A 313 11.10 -1.17 -4.51
N LEU A 314 9.88 -0.99 -5.01
CA LEU A 314 8.71 -0.61 -4.21
C LEU A 314 8.45 -1.54 -3.03
N LEU A 315 8.60 -2.85 -3.23
CA LEU A 315 8.33 -3.81 -2.17
C LEU A 315 9.41 -3.75 -1.08
N THR A 316 10.67 -3.51 -1.45
CA THR A 316 11.75 -3.26 -0.50
C THR A 316 11.49 -1.97 0.28
N ILE A 317 11.12 -0.87 -0.39
CA ILE A 317 10.72 0.39 0.27
C ILE A 317 9.58 0.12 1.27
N PHE A 318 8.53 -0.57 0.82
CA PHE A 318 7.37 -0.90 1.65
C PHE A 318 7.73 -1.77 2.86
N LEU A 319 8.59 -2.78 2.73
CA LEU A 319 8.94 -3.64 3.86
C LEU A 319 9.86 -2.94 4.86
N TRP A 320 10.81 -2.14 4.39
CA TRP A 320 11.90 -1.62 5.22
C TRP A 320 11.67 -0.21 5.79
N HIS A 321 10.65 0.54 5.33
CA HIS A 321 10.46 1.93 5.76
C HIS A 321 10.19 2.10 7.26
N MET A 322 9.45 1.19 7.90
CA MET A 322 9.23 1.25 9.36
C MET A 322 10.48 0.86 10.14
N THR A 323 11.27 -0.10 9.64
CA THR A 323 12.58 -0.44 10.23
C THR A 323 13.56 0.74 10.12
N ALA A 324 13.54 1.47 9.00
CA ALA A 324 14.36 2.68 8.83
C ALA A 324 13.95 3.78 9.82
N LEU A 325 12.64 4.00 10.00
CA LEU A 325 12.12 4.93 11.00
C LEU A 325 12.52 4.52 12.41
N LEU A 326 12.39 3.24 12.75
CA LEU A 326 12.80 2.70 14.05
C LEU A 326 14.28 3.03 14.34
N ILE A 327 15.17 2.72 13.40
CA ILE A 327 16.60 2.93 13.61
C ILE A 327 16.88 4.40 13.92
N VAL A 328 16.27 5.32 13.19
CA VAL A 328 16.40 6.76 13.46
C VAL A 328 15.81 7.13 14.82
N PHE A 329 14.64 6.59 15.16
CA PHE A 329 14.00 6.84 16.45
C PHE A 329 14.89 6.40 17.62
N LEU A 330 15.43 5.18 17.57
CA LEU A 330 16.34 4.65 18.59
C LEU A 330 17.66 5.44 18.66
N MET A 331 18.19 5.91 17.52
CA MET A 331 19.37 6.77 17.51
C MET A 331 19.10 8.12 18.19
N VAL A 332 17.93 8.73 17.96
CA VAL A 332 17.52 9.97 18.62
C VAL A 332 17.40 9.79 20.14
N GLU A 333 16.78 8.69 20.58
CA GLU A 333 16.71 8.35 22.01
C GLU A 333 18.09 8.11 22.63
N ALA A 334 18.98 7.38 21.92
CA ALA A 334 20.34 7.12 22.38
C ALA A 334 21.19 8.40 22.52
N LEU A 335 20.87 9.45 21.77
CA LEU A 335 21.48 10.78 21.90
C LEU A 335 20.87 11.62 23.03
N GLY A 336 19.91 11.08 23.78
CA GLY A 336 19.28 11.74 24.93
C GLY A 336 18.06 12.60 24.59
N PHE A 337 17.54 12.53 23.36
CA PHE A 337 16.35 13.29 22.95
C PHE A 337 15.10 12.41 23.02
N THR A 338 14.02 12.96 23.57
CA THR A 338 12.69 12.31 23.61
C THR A 338 11.76 12.96 22.58
N PRO A 339 11.38 12.27 21.50
CA PRO A 339 10.44 12.80 20.53
C PRO A 339 9.10 13.19 21.18
N GLY A 340 8.59 14.37 20.86
CA GLY A 340 7.36 14.89 21.46
C GLY A 340 6.12 14.07 21.11
N ALA A 341 5.23 13.88 22.09
CA ALA A 341 3.98 13.12 21.97
C ALA A 341 2.79 13.97 21.48
N GLU A 342 2.99 15.26 21.23
CA GLU A 342 1.95 16.21 20.82
C GLU A 342 2.39 17.02 19.58
N PRO A 343 1.46 17.44 18.71
CA PRO A 343 1.71 18.18 17.48
C PRO A 343 1.93 19.68 17.75
N THR A 344 2.92 19.98 18.59
CA THR A 344 3.38 21.35 18.89
C THR A 344 4.05 22.01 17.67
N LEU A 345 4.35 23.31 17.75
CA LEU A 345 5.12 24.00 16.71
C LEU A 345 6.47 23.32 16.45
N GLU A 346 7.16 22.90 17.52
CA GLU A 346 8.42 22.15 17.42
C GLU A 346 8.24 20.83 16.68
N TRP A 347 7.16 20.09 16.99
CA TRP A 347 6.83 18.83 16.31
C TRP A 347 6.63 19.03 14.80
N TRP A 348 6.03 20.15 14.37
CA TRP A 348 5.87 20.51 12.96
C TRP A 348 7.20 20.93 12.31
N LEU A 349 8.05 21.68 13.03
CA LEU A 349 9.37 22.08 12.54
C LEU A 349 10.33 20.90 12.35
N LEU A 350 10.16 19.81 13.11
CA LEU A 350 10.98 18.60 13.00
C LEU A 350 10.54 17.63 11.88
N ARG A 351 9.42 17.86 11.18
CA ARG A 351 8.96 16.97 10.09
C ARG A 351 10.01 16.74 8.99
N PRO A 352 10.75 17.75 8.51
CA PRO A 352 11.79 17.53 7.50
C PRO A 352 12.87 16.56 7.98
N PHE A 353 13.26 16.63 9.26
CA PHE A 353 14.22 15.69 9.84
C PHE A 353 13.67 14.25 9.82
N TRP A 354 12.45 14.04 10.29
CA TRP A 354 11.80 12.73 10.31
C TRP A 354 11.49 12.16 8.92
N VAL A 355 11.53 12.97 7.87
CA VAL A 355 11.48 12.48 6.48
C VAL A 355 12.88 12.14 5.97
N VAL A 356 13.85 13.03 6.15
CA VAL A 356 15.18 12.89 5.55
C VAL A 356 16.00 11.81 6.24
N ALA A 357 16.04 11.77 7.57
CA ALA A 357 16.89 10.81 8.28
C ALA A 357 16.48 9.34 8.00
N PRO A 358 15.20 8.95 8.09
CA PRO A 358 14.78 7.60 7.71
C PRO A 358 14.94 7.32 6.22
N ALA A 359 14.80 8.34 5.35
CA ALA A 359 15.07 8.17 3.91
C ALA A 359 16.52 7.75 3.65
N LEU A 360 17.49 8.34 4.35
CA LEU A 360 18.91 7.97 4.21
C LEU A 360 19.15 6.52 4.60
N VAL A 361 18.59 6.07 5.74
CA VAL A 361 18.67 4.66 6.18
C VAL A 361 17.97 3.73 5.16
N LEU A 362 16.80 4.14 4.66
CA LEU A 362 16.05 3.36 3.68
C LEU A 362 16.81 3.22 2.35
N VAL A 363 17.52 4.26 1.89
CA VAL A 363 18.38 4.18 0.70
C VAL A 363 19.47 3.12 0.88
N VAL A 364 20.07 3.03 2.08
CA VAL A 364 21.04 1.97 2.41
C VAL A 364 20.38 0.59 2.33
N PHE A 365 19.20 0.40 2.92
CA PHE A 365 18.48 -0.88 2.82
C PHE A 365 18.11 -1.25 1.39
N VAL A 366 17.66 -0.30 0.58
CA VAL A 366 17.38 -0.55 -0.84
C VAL A 366 18.66 -0.97 -1.57
N ALA A 367 19.80 -0.32 -1.30
CA ALA A 367 21.08 -0.68 -1.91
C ALA A 367 21.57 -2.08 -1.51
N LEU A 368 21.29 -2.51 -0.28
CA LEU A 368 21.67 -3.82 0.24
C LEU A 368 20.74 -4.95 -0.25
N PHE A 369 19.43 -4.79 -0.08
CA PHE A 369 18.47 -5.87 -0.27
C PHE A 369 17.95 -5.99 -1.69
N ALA A 370 17.75 -4.89 -2.43
CA ALA A 370 17.20 -4.97 -3.78
C ALA A 370 18.06 -5.83 -4.74
N PRO A 371 19.41 -5.76 -4.73
CA PRO A 371 20.23 -6.64 -5.56
C PRO A 371 20.12 -8.11 -5.17
N ILE A 372 20.04 -8.41 -3.86
CA ILE A 372 19.90 -9.78 -3.34
C ILE A 372 18.58 -10.38 -3.81
N GLU A 373 17.48 -9.66 -3.63
CA GLU A 373 16.15 -10.08 -4.08
C GLU A 373 16.10 -10.29 -5.61
N GLN A 374 16.81 -9.46 -6.38
CA GLN A 374 16.88 -9.60 -7.84
C GLN A 374 17.70 -10.83 -8.26
N ARG A 375 18.82 -11.12 -7.58
CA ARG A 375 19.64 -12.30 -7.85
C ARG A 375 18.91 -13.59 -7.53
N ILE A 376 18.25 -13.67 -6.37
CA ILE A 376 17.50 -14.87 -5.97
C ILE A 376 16.36 -15.15 -6.97
N ARG A 377 15.66 -14.11 -7.45
CA ARG A 377 14.62 -14.26 -8.49
C ARG A 377 15.15 -14.85 -9.80
N ARG A 378 16.35 -14.43 -10.23
CA ARG A 378 17.00 -14.97 -11.43
C ARG A 378 17.45 -16.41 -11.23
N ALA A 379 18.08 -16.72 -10.08
CA ALA A 379 18.57 -18.05 -9.76
C ALA A 379 17.44 -19.09 -9.69
N LEU A 380 16.27 -18.71 -9.18
CA LEU A 380 15.11 -19.59 -9.07
C LEU A 380 14.32 -19.76 -10.37
N SER A 381 14.78 -19.24 -11.52
CA SER A 381 14.06 -19.29 -12.82
C SER A 381 12.61 -18.80 -12.76
N LEU A 382 12.34 -17.77 -11.94
CA LEU A 382 10.99 -17.22 -11.70
C LEU A 382 10.61 -16.08 -12.67
N THR A 383 11.34 -15.92 -13.78
CA THR A 383 11.20 -14.80 -14.73
C THR A 383 9.93 -14.84 -15.57
#